data_AF-A0A6G0RNS1-F1
#
_entry.id   AF-A0A6G0RNS1-F1
#
_cell.length_a   1.000
_cell.length_b   1.000
_cell.length_c   1.000
_cell.angle_alpha   90.00
_cell.angle_beta   90.00
_cell.angle_gamma   90.00
#
_symmetry.space_group_name_H-M   'P 1'
#
loop_
_entity.id
_entity.type
_entity.pdbx_description
1 polymer ?
#
loop_
_entity_poly.entity_id
_entity_poly.type
_entity_poly.pdbx_seq_one_letter_code
_entity_poly.pdbx_strand_id
1 'polypeptide(L)'
;MIAGIAHKTDWAEQYQRKLDQVARNNKRENAKRCDWQYVPGDRVLLKNDAGAQPKMAPLYSGPYEVIAVRENGTLVLDRGRYIETVHIHRVVPAKSKRGEGCHKDQDL
;
A
#
# COMPACT_ATOMS: atom_id res chain seq x y z
N MET A 1 35.60 -2.58 32.87
CA MET A 1 35.60 -4.01 33.23
C MET A 1 34.49 -4.70 32.45
N ILE A 2 34.81 -5.63 31.57
CA ILE A 2 33.82 -6.48 30.88
C ILE A 2 33.61 -7.69 31.79
N ALA A 3 32.40 -7.87 32.32
CA ALA A 3 32.08 -9.05 33.12
C ALA A 3 32.07 -10.27 32.21
N GLY A 4 32.94 -11.25 32.48
CA GLY A 4 33.03 -12.52 31.76
C GLY A 4 31.85 -13.44 32.09
N ILE A 5 30.65 -13.04 31.70
CA ILE A 5 29.42 -13.82 31.89
C ILE A 5 29.15 -14.59 30.60
N ALA A 6 29.03 -15.92 30.69
CA ALA A 6 28.60 -16.75 29.57
C ALA A 6 27.14 -16.44 29.23
N HIS A 7 26.91 -15.82 28.06
CA HIS A 7 25.57 -15.53 27.57
C HIS A 7 24.93 -16.81 27.03
N LYS A 8 23.89 -17.32 27.71
CA LYS A 8 23.03 -18.38 27.17
C LYS A 8 21.80 -17.74 26.55
N THR A 9 21.68 -17.83 25.22
CA THR A 9 20.54 -17.28 24.48
C THR A 9 19.33 -18.22 24.61
N ASP A 10 18.19 -17.68 25.01
CA ASP A 10 16.90 -18.33 24.81
C ASP A 10 16.40 -18.05 23.38
N TRP A 11 16.43 -19.08 22.53
CA TRP A 11 15.98 -18.96 21.15
C TRP A 11 14.47 -18.79 21.02
N ALA A 12 13.68 -19.34 21.95
CA ALA A 12 12.23 -19.18 21.93
C ALA A 12 11.84 -17.73 22.24
N GLU A 13 12.49 -17.13 23.23
CA GLU A 13 12.28 -15.72 23.56
C GLU A 13 12.68 -14.81 22.39
N GLN A 14 13.83 -15.06 21.76
CA GLN A 14 14.30 -14.26 20.63
C GLN A 14 13.38 -14.38 19.41
N TYR A 15 12.84 -15.58 19.16
CA TYR A 15 11.84 -15.79 18.11
C TYR A 15 10.55 -15.00 18.40
N GLN A 16 10.06 -15.04 19.64
CA GLN A 16 8.87 -14.30 20.03
C GLN A 16 9.06 -12.78 19.86
N ARG A 17 10.22 -12.25 20.29
CA ARG A 17 10.56 -10.83 20.11
C ARG A 17 10.55 -10.42 18.64
N LYS A 18 11.05 -11.28 17.75
CA LYS A 18 10.99 -11.05 16.29
C LYS A 18 9.53 -10.99 15.81
N LEU A 19 8.70 -11.94 16.22
CA LEU A 19 7.28 -11.95 15.84
C LEU A 19 6.57 -10.67 16.27
N ASP A 20 6.79 -10.22 17.51
CA ASP A 20 6.19 -9.00 18.04
C ASP A 20 6.65 -7.76 17.27
N GLN A 21 7.93 -7.72 16.89
CA GLN A 21 8.48 -6.64 16.07
C GLN A 21 7.87 -6.61 14.66
N VAL A 22 7.69 -7.78 14.03
CA VAL A 22 7.02 -7.90 12.72
C VAL A 22 5.57 -7.44 12.84
N ALA A 23 4.83 -7.90 13.84
CA ALA A 23 3.44 -7.51 14.04
C ALA A 23 3.30 -5.99 14.25
N ARG A 24 4.19 -5.39 15.04
CA ARG A 24 4.23 -3.94 15.26
C ARG A 24 4.50 -3.16 13.97
N ASN A 25 5.46 -3.63 13.17
CA ASN A 25 5.79 -3.01 11.88
C ASN A 25 4.63 -3.11 10.89
N ASN A 26 4.00 -4.28 10.77
CA ASN A 26 2.83 -4.49 9.91
C ASN A 26 1.67 -3.57 10.32
N LYS A 27 1.38 -3.46 11.62
CA LYS A 27 0.35 -2.53 12.12
C LYS A 27 0.67 -1.08 11.76
N ARG A 28 1.93 -0.66 11.94
CA ARG A 28 2.38 0.71 11.61
C ARG A 28 2.29 1.00 10.11
N GLU A 29 2.70 0.06 9.27
CA GLU A 29 2.66 0.21 7.81
C GLU A 29 1.21 0.24 7.30
N ASN A 30 0.36 -0.65 7.82
CA ASN A 30 -1.05 -0.73 7.42
C ASN A 30 -1.93 0.37 8.04
N ALA A 31 -1.48 1.10 9.05
CA ALA A 31 -2.28 2.13 9.73
C ALA A 31 -2.77 3.26 8.80
N LYS A 32 -2.04 3.53 7.71
CA LYS A 32 -2.40 4.56 6.71
C LYS A 32 -3.15 3.99 5.50
N ARG A 33 -3.42 2.68 5.50
CA ARG A 33 -4.01 2.01 4.35
C ARG A 33 -5.49 2.36 4.25
N CYS A 34 -5.91 2.73 3.04
CA CYS A 34 -7.30 3.01 2.72
C CYS A 34 -8.02 1.66 2.58
N ASP A 35 -9.08 1.44 3.35
CA ASP A 35 -9.94 0.27 3.19
C ASP A 35 -10.90 0.50 2.01
N TRP A 36 -10.41 0.17 0.81
CA TRP A 36 -11.12 0.37 -0.45
C TRP A 36 -11.18 -0.93 -1.24
N GLN A 37 -12.41 -1.34 -1.57
CA GLN A 37 -12.62 -2.46 -2.48
C GLN A 37 -12.76 -1.95 -3.91
N TYR A 38 -11.74 -2.19 -4.72
CA TYR A 38 -11.74 -1.79 -6.12
C TYR A 38 -12.72 -2.65 -6.93
N VAL A 39 -13.42 -2.02 -7.88
CA VAL A 39 -14.25 -2.70 -8.89
C VAL A 39 -13.89 -2.17 -10.28
N PRO A 40 -14.15 -2.95 -11.35
CA PRO A 40 -14.05 -2.44 -12.71
C PRO A 40 -14.87 -1.16 -12.91
N GLY A 41 -14.30 -0.16 -13.60
CA GLY A 41 -14.89 1.18 -13.80
C GLY A 41 -14.48 2.21 -12.73
N ASP A 42 -13.90 1.79 -11.60
CA ASP A 42 -13.34 2.73 -10.62
C ASP A 42 -12.19 3.55 -11.25
N ARG A 43 -12.07 4.83 -10.85
CA ARG A 43 -10.91 5.66 -11.19
C ARG A 43 -9.89 5.65 -10.07
N VAL A 44 -8.63 5.42 -10.40
CA VAL A 44 -7.53 5.32 -9.43
C VAL A 44 -6.33 6.17 -9.82
N LEU A 45 -5.67 6.74 -8.81
CA LEU A 45 -4.42 7.45 -8.94
C LEU A 45 -3.26 6.47 -8.75
N LEU A 46 -2.29 6.45 -9.67
CA LEU A 46 -1.10 5.59 -9.54
C LEU A 46 0.08 6.37 -8.97
N LYS A 47 0.75 5.82 -7.96
CA LYS A 47 1.93 6.42 -7.33
C LYS A 47 3.14 6.35 -8.27
N ASN A 48 3.79 7.49 -8.46
CA ASN A 48 5.04 7.61 -9.20
C ASN A 48 6.21 7.31 -8.26
N ASP A 49 6.66 6.05 -8.26
CA ASP A 49 7.76 5.53 -7.44
C ASP A 49 9.03 5.20 -8.25
N ALA A 50 9.08 5.65 -9.52
CA ALA A 50 10.22 5.43 -10.39
C ALA A 50 11.43 6.30 -10.00
N GLY A 51 12.25 5.80 -9.07
CA GLY A 51 13.54 6.39 -8.73
C GLY A 51 13.46 7.80 -8.12
N ALA A 52 14.54 8.57 -8.25
CA ALA A 52 14.64 9.92 -7.71
C ALA A 52 13.72 10.87 -8.47
N GLN A 53 12.65 11.33 -7.81
CA GLN A 53 11.70 12.28 -8.38
C GLN A 53 12.02 13.72 -7.95
N PRO A 54 11.91 14.72 -8.84
CA PRO A 54 12.02 16.13 -8.48
C PRO A 54 10.99 16.53 -7.43
N LYS A 55 11.34 17.46 -6.54
CA LYS A 55 10.45 17.89 -5.44
C LYS A 55 9.11 18.47 -5.92
N MET A 56 9.09 19.07 -7.12
CA MET A 56 7.89 19.63 -7.73
C MET A 56 7.15 18.66 -8.67
N ALA A 57 7.65 17.45 -8.86
CA ALA A 57 6.97 16.46 -9.68
C ALA A 57 5.72 15.94 -8.95
N PRO A 58 4.63 15.65 -9.69
CA PRO A 58 3.43 15.09 -9.08
C PRO A 58 3.71 13.68 -8.53
N LEU A 59 3.31 13.45 -7.28
CA LEU A 59 3.51 12.16 -6.61
C LEU A 59 2.65 11.04 -7.23
N TYR A 60 1.52 11.39 -7.83
CA TYR A 60 0.61 10.47 -8.49
C TYR A 60 0.40 10.86 -9.94
N SER A 61 0.25 9.87 -10.81
CA SER A 61 -0.13 10.04 -12.21
C SER A 61 -1.59 9.63 -12.40
N GLY A 62 -2.31 10.50 -13.12
CA GLY A 62 -3.64 10.29 -13.70
C GLY A 62 -4.74 9.85 -12.73
N PRO A 63 -6.01 10.03 -13.08
CA PRO A 63 -7.02 9.03 -12.77
C PRO A 63 -7.06 8.02 -13.93
N TYR A 64 -6.68 6.78 -13.66
CA TYR A 64 -6.78 5.67 -14.60
C TYR A 64 -7.99 4.82 -14.28
N GLU A 65 -8.64 4.30 -15.31
CA GLU A 65 -9.77 3.40 -15.15
C GLU A 65 -9.28 1.98 -14.86
N VAL A 66 -9.92 1.34 -13.87
CA VAL A 66 -9.71 -0.08 -13.57
C VAL A 66 -10.51 -0.90 -14.56
N ILE A 67 -9.83 -1.65 -15.42
CA ILE A 67 -10.47 -2.59 -16.36
C ILE A 67 -10.86 -3.88 -15.63
N ALA A 68 -9.95 -4.40 -14.80
CA ALA A 68 -10.16 -5.66 -14.10
C ALA A 68 -9.42 -5.69 -12.76
N VAL A 69 -10.02 -6.39 -11.80
CA VAL A 69 -9.46 -6.67 -10.48
C VAL A 69 -9.11 -8.15 -10.44
N ARG A 70 -7.86 -8.48 -10.13
CA ARG A 70 -7.41 -9.87 -9.98
C ARG A 70 -7.42 -10.27 -8.52
N GLU A 71 -7.61 -11.56 -8.26
CA GLU A 71 -7.69 -12.14 -6.91
C GLU A 71 -6.39 -11.97 -6.10
N ASN A 72 -5.24 -11.86 -6.77
CA ASN A 72 -3.93 -11.67 -6.15
C ASN A 72 -3.62 -10.22 -5.73
N GLY A 73 -4.62 -9.33 -5.68
CA GLY A 73 -4.44 -7.94 -5.29
C GLY A 73 -3.73 -7.10 -6.35
N THR A 74 -3.91 -7.43 -7.63
CA THR A 74 -3.44 -6.60 -8.74
C THR A 74 -4.61 -6.04 -9.54
N LEU A 75 -4.45 -4.82 -10.02
CA LEU A 75 -5.40 -4.13 -10.87
C LEU A 75 -4.84 -4.04 -12.29
N VAL A 76 -5.71 -4.24 -13.27
CA VAL A 76 -5.43 -3.98 -14.67
C VAL A 76 -5.98 -2.59 -14.97
N LEU A 77 -5.09 -1.64 -15.26
CA LEU A 77 -5.42 -0.24 -15.52
C LEU A 77 -5.33 0.08 -16.99
N ASP A 78 -6.24 0.94 -17.46
CA ASP A 78 -6.12 1.58 -18.75
C ASP A 78 -5.30 2.88 -18.65
N ARG A 79 -4.12 2.91 -19.28
CA ARG A 79 -3.31 4.14 -19.42
C ARG A 79 -3.67 4.94 -20.68
N GLY A 80 -4.68 4.51 -21.43
CA GLY A 80 -5.13 5.04 -22.72
C GLY A 80 -4.28 4.56 -23.90
N ARG A 81 -2.95 4.51 -23.76
CA ARG A 81 -2.04 4.00 -24.81
C ARG A 81 -1.74 2.51 -24.68
N TYR A 82 -1.74 2.01 -23.46
CA TYR A 82 -1.43 0.63 -23.13
C TYR A 82 -2.14 0.23 -21.85
N ILE A 83 -2.23 -1.07 -21.62
CA ILE A 83 -2.79 -1.65 -20.41
C ILE A 83 -1.64 -2.02 -19.48
N GLU A 84 -1.75 -1.64 -18.21
CA GLU A 84 -0.73 -1.93 -17.20
C GLU A 84 -1.34 -2.74 -16.05
N THR A 85 -0.64 -3.79 -15.60
CA THR A 85 -1.02 -4.50 -14.37
C THR A 85 -0.20 -3.98 -13.20
N VAL A 86 -0.86 -3.46 -12.17
CA VAL A 86 -0.21 -2.84 -11.00
C VAL A 86 -0.72 -3.45 -9.70
N HIS A 87 0.11 -3.42 -8.66
CA HIS A 87 -0.28 -3.86 -7.33
C HIS A 87 -1.20 -2.83 -6.66
N ILE A 88 -2.21 -3.27 -5.90
CA ILE A 88 -3.10 -2.40 -5.12
C ILE A 88 -2.38 -1.48 -4.12
N HIS A 89 -1.10 -1.74 -3.83
CA HIS A 89 -0.28 -0.89 -2.94
C HIS A 89 0.22 0.38 -3.60
N ARG A 90 0.26 0.40 -4.94
CA ARG A 90 0.74 1.55 -5.72
C ARG A 90 -0.40 2.47 -6.14
N VAL A 91 -1.65 2.12 -5.84
CA VAL A 91 -2.83 2.88 -6.24
C VAL A 91 -3.55 3.48 -5.03
N VAL A 92 -4.20 4.62 -5.27
CA VAL A 92 -5.09 5.30 -4.33
C VAL A 92 -6.40 5.59 -5.07
N PRO A 93 -7.58 5.37 -4.45
CA PRO A 93 -8.84 5.72 -5.11
C PRO A 93 -8.90 7.21 -5.45
N ALA A 94 -9.37 7.53 -6.66
CA ALA A 94 -9.59 8.92 -7.05
C ALA A 94 -10.88 9.43 -6.39
N LYS A 95 -10.74 10.45 -5.55
CA LYS A 95 -11.86 11.06 -4.81
C LYS A 95 -12.43 12.23 -5.61
N SER A 96 -13.73 12.44 -5.51
CA SER A 96 -14.42 13.51 -6.24
C SER A 96 -14.21 14.86 -5.56
N LYS A 97 -14.21 14.87 -4.22
CA LYS A 97 -13.99 16.06 -3.39
C LYS A 97 -12.81 15.88 -2.46
N ARG A 98 -12.20 17.01 -2.11
CA ARG A 98 -11.12 17.07 -1.14
C ARG A 98 -11.65 16.78 0.26
N GLY A 99 -11.07 15.79 0.94
CA GLY A 99 -11.44 15.40 2.30
C GLY A 99 -12.47 14.28 2.39
N GLU A 100 -12.92 13.72 1.27
CA GLU A 100 -13.77 12.52 1.28
C GLU A 100 -13.08 11.35 1.97
N GLY A 101 -13.89 10.52 2.62
CA GLY A 101 -13.43 9.33 3.34
C GLY A 101 -12.70 8.33 2.44
N CYS A 102 -12.13 7.33 3.09
CA CYS A 102 -11.54 6.18 2.40
C CYS A 102 -12.55 5.04 2.17
N HIS A 103 -13.82 5.28 2.48
CA HIS A 103 -14.92 4.35 2.22
C HIS A 103 -15.70 4.81 1.00
N LYS A 104 -16.20 3.83 0.22
CA LYS A 104 -17.24 4.11 -0.77
C LYS A 104 -18.49 4.52 0.01
N ASP A 105 -19.00 5.72 -0.25
CA ASP A 105 -20.35 6.06 0.17
C ASP A 105 -21.28 5.04 -0.51
N GLN A 106 -21.89 4.16 0.28
CA GLN A 106 -22.93 3.24 -0.20
C GLN A 106 -24.20 4.06 -0.39
N ASP A 107 -24.25 4.90 -1.43
CA ASP A 107 -25.47 5.62 -1.81
C ASP A 107 -26.05 4.98 -3.09
N LEU A 108 -26.88 3.94 -2.88
CA LEU A 108 -28.21 3.67 -3.47
C LEU A 108 -28.64 2.20 -3.26
#